data_AF-A0A510V0M7-F1
#
_entry.id   AF-A0A510V0M7-F1
#
_cell.length_a   1.000
_cell.length_b   1.000
_cell.length_c   1.000
_cell.angle_alpha   90.00
_cell.angle_beta   90.00
_cell.angle_gamma   90.00
#
_symmetry.space_group_name_H-M   'P 1'
#
loop_
_entity.id
_entity.type
_entity.pdbx_description
1 polymer ?
#
loop_
_entity_poly.entity_id
_entity_poly.type
_entity_poly.pdbx_seq_one_letter_code
_entity_poly.pdbx_strand_id
1 'polypeptide(L)'
;MPQTGGEPASVPPRDLVRLTALGALVGLPAGLVAFAFIGVVHELETWLWVDLPARLGADAPPWYLVLGLPVLGGFLAYLARMLPGDGGEPPIHGLSMGETPRPRHAWGVALAALATLPFGIVLGPEAPLIALGAIVGTWVTSWARLDRRAGVVVATAGSGAAMSTLFGGPLVAGLMLLEGGVGAGALVIPLLVPALVSAAVAYTLVTGLGTWTGLSVAGLALPGLPVYETVLLRDLLVALLVGMLAAVVARLVRHAATTLAGLEPRLGRAPLLLAGGLAVGVLALVARALGADSQAVLFSGQSAIPELVASRSALVVLVVLVAKVLGYAVSLGAGFRGGPIFPAIFMGVAFASFGIVAFDMSPTVAIAIGAGAGMTAMTRMVVAPVLFAALLVGRPGLDAVPVAVVATAAAWLTSAVLDHRELHGRRPVDADEAATAIAPAGTALPAPVLPPHAPDAVAPEPGAPVDRPDEERG
;
A
#
# COMPACT_ATOMS: atom_id res chain seq x y z
N MET A 1 44.79 12.45 -16.15
CA MET A 1 43.83 11.34 -16.07
C MET A 1 43.58 11.00 -14.61
N PRO A 2 42.37 11.15 -14.08
CA PRO A 2 41.96 10.45 -12.88
C PRO A 2 41.11 9.23 -13.26
N GLN A 3 41.66 8.04 -13.03
CA GLN A 3 40.88 6.80 -12.92
C GLN A 3 40.24 6.78 -11.53
N THR A 4 38.92 6.87 -11.45
CA THR A 4 38.11 6.29 -10.36
C THR A 4 36.75 5.91 -10.94
N GLY A 5 36.75 4.95 -11.87
CA GLY A 5 35.54 4.21 -12.22
C GLY A 5 35.30 3.18 -11.11
N GLY A 6 34.52 3.55 -10.09
CA GLY A 6 34.02 2.57 -9.13
C GLY A 6 33.17 1.56 -9.91
N GLU A 7 33.58 0.29 -9.92
CA GLU A 7 32.73 -0.79 -10.43
C GLU A 7 31.36 -0.68 -9.75
N PRO A 8 30.24 -0.75 -10.50
CA PRO A 8 28.93 -0.83 -9.87
C PRO A 8 28.93 -2.07 -8.98
N ALA A 9 28.63 -1.87 -7.69
CA ALA A 9 28.48 -2.95 -6.73
C ALA A 9 27.57 -4.02 -7.35
N SER A 10 28.13 -5.19 -7.67
CA SER A 10 27.41 -6.27 -8.34
C SER A 10 27.16 -7.40 -7.35
N VAL A 11 25.96 -7.97 -7.37
CA VAL A 11 25.65 -9.16 -6.56
C VAL A 11 26.23 -10.37 -7.29
N PRO A 12 27.06 -11.21 -6.65
CA PRO A 12 27.60 -12.41 -7.28
C PRO A 12 26.48 -13.29 -7.86
N PRO A 13 26.59 -13.81 -9.10
CA PRO A 13 25.52 -14.60 -9.72
C PRO A 13 25.08 -15.81 -8.89
N ARG A 14 25.99 -16.44 -8.15
CA ARG A 14 25.69 -17.56 -7.25
C ARG A 14 24.78 -17.15 -6.09
N ASP A 15 25.02 -15.97 -5.52
CA ASP A 15 24.20 -15.44 -4.43
C ASP A 15 22.81 -15.06 -4.95
N LEU A 16 22.74 -14.48 -6.16
CA LEU A 16 21.47 -14.18 -6.81
C LEU A 16 20.64 -15.44 -7.07
N VAL A 17 21.25 -16.52 -7.57
CA VAL A 17 20.56 -17.81 -7.75
C VAL A 17 20.06 -18.36 -6.42
N ARG A 18 20.89 -18.32 -5.37
CA ARG A 18 20.51 -18.77 -4.03
C ARG A 18 19.35 -17.95 -3.47
N LEU A 19 19.41 -16.63 -3.57
CA LEU A 19 18.34 -15.72 -3.13
C LEU A 19 17.06 -15.95 -3.92
N THR A 20 17.16 -16.21 -5.22
CA THR A 20 16.00 -16.48 -6.07
C THR A 20 15.34 -17.81 -5.72
N ALA A 21 16.13 -18.86 -5.46
CA ALA A 21 15.61 -20.15 -4.99
C ALA A 21 14.92 -20.02 -3.62
N LEU A 22 15.50 -19.23 -2.72
CA LEU A 22 14.87 -18.90 -1.43
C LEU A 22 13.58 -18.09 -1.63
N GLY A 23 13.58 -17.11 -2.53
CA GLY A 23 12.39 -16.34 -2.90
C GLY A 23 11.26 -17.24 -3.42
N ALA A 24 11.57 -18.19 -4.31
CA ALA A 24 10.62 -19.18 -4.79
C ALA A 24 10.02 -20.00 -3.64
N LEU A 25 10.85 -20.46 -2.70
CA LEU A 25 10.42 -21.22 -1.53
C LEU A 25 9.56 -20.38 -0.57
N VAL A 26 9.87 -19.10 -0.40
CA VAL A 26 9.09 -18.15 0.43
C VAL A 26 7.75 -17.81 -0.23
N GLY A 27 7.68 -17.78 -1.55
CA GLY A 27 6.46 -17.45 -2.29
C GLY A 27 5.29 -18.36 -1.95
N LEU A 28 5.54 -19.65 -1.69
CA LEU A 28 4.50 -20.62 -1.31
C LEU A 28 3.81 -20.27 0.02
N PRO A 29 4.50 -20.24 1.19
CA PRO A 29 3.86 -19.91 2.45
C PRO A 29 3.38 -18.45 2.49
N ALA A 30 4.09 -17.50 1.88
CA ALA A 30 3.66 -16.10 1.88
C ALA A 30 2.37 -15.90 1.07
N GLY A 31 2.28 -16.52 -0.11
CA GLY A 31 1.07 -16.52 -0.93
C GLY A 31 -0.12 -17.18 -0.23
N LEU A 32 0.10 -18.32 0.46
CA LEU A 32 -0.94 -19.01 1.21
C LEU A 32 -1.43 -18.19 2.42
N VAL A 33 -0.51 -17.58 3.18
CA VAL A 33 -0.87 -16.68 4.30
C VAL A 33 -1.69 -15.50 3.80
N ALA A 34 -1.29 -14.89 2.68
CA ALA A 34 -2.03 -13.78 2.09
C ALA A 34 -3.44 -14.21 1.61
N PHE A 35 -3.53 -15.35 0.92
CA PHE A 35 -4.81 -15.88 0.44
C PHE A 35 -5.74 -16.24 1.60
N ALA A 36 -5.23 -16.93 2.62
CA ALA A 36 -6.00 -17.29 3.81
C ALA A 36 -6.48 -16.05 4.56
N PHE A 37 -5.63 -15.02 4.70
CA PHE A 37 -6.01 -13.77 5.35
C PHE A 37 -7.15 -13.06 4.59
N ILE A 38 -7.04 -12.92 3.27
CA ILE A 38 -8.10 -12.32 2.44
C ILE A 38 -9.39 -13.15 2.53
N GLY A 39 -9.29 -14.48 2.47
CA GLY A 39 -10.43 -15.37 2.63
C GLY A 39 -11.13 -15.18 3.98
N VAL A 40 -10.38 -15.12 5.08
CA VAL A 40 -10.95 -14.87 6.41
C VAL A 40 -11.61 -13.49 6.50
N VAL A 41 -11.00 -12.44 5.93
CA VAL A 41 -11.62 -11.12 5.87
C VAL A 41 -12.96 -11.17 5.12
N HIS A 42 -13.00 -11.82 3.96
CA HIS A 42 -14.21 -11.94 3.15
C HIS A 42 -15.32 -12.75 3.83
N GLU A 43 -14.97 -13.87 4.47
CA GLU A 43 -15.92 -14.69 5.23
C GLU A 43 -16.47 -13.91 6.43
N LEU A 44 -15.63 -13.16 7.15
CA LEU A 44 -16.07 -12.30 8.24
C LEU A 44 -16.96 -11.15 7.75
N GLU A 45 -16.63 -10.52 6.62
CA GLU A 45 -17.48 -9.49 6.00
C GLU A 45 -18.86 -10.06 5.64
N THR A 46 -18.89 -11.21 4.98
CA THR A 46 -20.14 -11.90 4.62
C THR A 46 -20.94 -12.26 5.87
N TRP A 47 -20.29 -12.85 6.87
CA TRP A 47 -20.97 -13.25 8.10
C TRP A 47 -21.53 -12.05 8.88
N LEU A 48 -20.75 -10.98 9.04
CA LEU A 48 -21.14 -9.80 9.82
C LEU A 48 -22.19 -8.93 9.11
N TRP A 49 -22.13 -8.82 7.78
CA TRP A 49 -22.92 -7.84 7.02
C TRP A 49 -23.99 -8.46 6.12
N VAL A 50 -24.03 -9.79 5.99
CA VAL A 50 -25.08 -10.50 5.23
C VAL A 50 -25.79 -11.52 6.12
N ASP A 51 -25.06 -12.50 6.67
CA ASP A 51 -25.69 -13.59 7.44
C ASP A 51 -26.27 -13.11 8.77
N LEU A 52 -25.55 -12.25 9.49
CA LEU A 52 -26.00 -11.74 10.78
C LEU A 52 -27.27 -10.88 10.63
N PRO A 53 -27.35 -9.88 9.72
CA PRO A 53 -28.60 -9.19 9.41
C PRO A 53 -29.75 -10.14 9.05
N ALA A 54 -29.50 -11.13 8.19
CA ALA A 54 -30.51 -12.10 7.77
C ALA A 54 -31.04 -12.95 8.95
N ARG A 55 -30.15 -13.39 9.85
CA ARG A 55 -30.52 -14.10 11.09
C ARG A 55 -31.30 -13.23 12.08
N LEU A 56 -31.11 -11.92 12.02
CA LEU A 56 -31.90 -10.94 12.78
C LEU A 56 -33.21 -10.57 12.09
N GLY A 57 -33.52 -11.18 10.93
CA GLY A 57 -34.74 -10.95 10.17
C GLY A 57 -34.75 -9.64 9.39
N ALA A 58 -33.58 -9.08 9.05
CA ALA A 58 -33.44 -7.85 8.29
C ALA A 58 -32.88 -8.11 6.88
N ASP A 59 -33.49 -7.50 5.86
CA ASP A 59 -33.06 -7.62 4.46
C ASP A 59 -31.76 -6.85 4.14
N ALA A 60 -31.37 -5.94 5.03
CA ALA A 60 -30.15 -5.14 4.93
C ALA A 60 -29.60 -4.87 6.34
N PRO A 61 -28.29 -4.56 6.50
CA PRO A 61 -27.71 -4.22 7.79
C PRO A 61 -28.53 -3.16 8.54
N PRO A 62 -29.10 -3.50 9.72
CA PRO A 62 -29.82 -2.53 10.54
C PRO A 62 -28.90 -1.43 11.04
N TRP A 63 -29.49 -0.26 11.36
CA TRP A 63 -28.71 0.93 11.75
C TRP A 63 -27.76 0.68 12.94
N TYR A 64 -28.16 -0.19 13.87
CA TYR A 64 -27.35 -0.52 15.05
C TYR A 64 -26.14 -1.40 14.71
N LEU A 65 -26.18 -2.20 13.63
CA LEU A 65 -25.00 -2.92 13.14
C LEU A 65 -24.06 -1.98 12.39
N VAL A 66 -24.60 -1.12 11.54
CA VAL A 66 -23.82 -0.09 10.81
C VAL A 66 -23.07 0.83 11.78
N LEU A 67 -23.66 1.14 12.94
CA LEU A 67 -23.03 1.92 13.99
C LEU A 67 -22.13 1.07 14.91
N GLY A 68 -22.61 -0.09 15.36
CA GLY A 68 -21.99 -0.89 16.40
C GLY A 68 -20.78 -1.70 15.95
N LEU A 69 -20.78 -2.21 14.72
CA LEU A 69 -19.67 -3.02 14.21
C LEU A 69 -18.37 -2.21 14.09
N PRO A 70 -18.34 -1.00 13.49
CA PRO A 70 -17.13 -0.17 13.50
C PRO A 70 -16.61 0.14 14.91
N VAL A 71 -17.48 0.38 15.89
CA VAL A 71 -17.09 0.62 17.29
C VAL A 71 -16.48 -0.63 17.91
N LEU A 72 -17.09 -1.80 17.68
CA LEU A 72 -16.54 -3.09 18.11
C LEU A 72 -15.18 -3.35 17.45
N GLY A 73 -15.03 -3.02 16.17
CA GLY A 73 -13.75 -3.06 15.47
C GLY A 73 -12.70 -2.18 16.13
N GLY A 74 -13.06 -0.95 16.54
CA GLY A 74 -12.20 -0.05 17.32
C GLY A 74 -11.74 -0.66 18.65
N PHE A 75 -12.65 -1.31 19.38
CA PHE A 75 -12.32 -2.01 20.62
C PHE A 75 -11.36 -3.19 20.39
N LEU A 76 -11.65 -4.04 19.40
CA LEU A 76 -10.82 -5.19 19.06
C LEU A 76 -9.44 -4.76 18.53
N ALA A 77 -9.38 -3.68 17.76
CA ALA A 77 -8.12 -3.10 17.27
C ALA A 77 -7.27 -2.58 18.43
N TYR A 78 -7.89 -1.95 19.44
CA TYR A 78 -7.19 -1.56 20.66
C TYR A 78 -6.55 -2.75 21.37
N LEU A 79 -7.30 -3.85 21.55
CA LEU A 79 -6.76 -5.08 22.16
C LEU A 79 -5.64 -5.69 21.31
N ALA A 80 -5.82 -5.79 20.01
CA ALA A 80 -4.83 -6.35 19.11
C ALA A 80 -3.52 -5.53 19.09
N ARG A 81 -3.61 -4.21 19.23
CA ARG A 81 -2.46 -3.31 19.33
C ARG A 81 -1.67 -3.42 20.65
N MET A 82 -2.17 -4.17 21.64
CA MET A 82 -1.37 -4.53 22.82
C MET A 82 -0.36 -5.65 22.54
N LEU A 83 -0.53 -6.38 21.44
CA LEU A 83 0.40 -7.42 21.03
C LEU A 83 1.69 -6.82 20.46
N PRO A 84 2.79 -7.59 20.42
CA PRO A 84 4.05 -7.14 19.83
C PRO A 84 3.88 -6.62 18.40
N GLY A 85 4.54 -5.50 18.10
CA GLY A 85 4.49 -4.88 16.78
C GLY A 85 3.37 -3.85 16.59
N ASP A 86 2.58 -3.53 17.64
CA ASP A 86 1.56 -2.46 17.64
C ASP A 86 0.55 -2.55 16.48
N GLY A 87 0.33 -3.76 15.93
CA GLY A 87 -0.54 -3.97 14.78
C GLY A 87 0.06 -3.66 13.40
N GLY A 88 1.37 -3.40 13.32
CA GLY A 88 2.08 -3.05 12.08
C GLY A 88 2.22 -1.54 11.87
N GLU A 89 2.78 -1.16 10.73
CA GLU A 89 3.03 0.24 10.40
C GLU A 89 1.74 1.06 10.27
N PRO A 90 1.71 2.34 10.70
CA PRO A 90 0.57 3.22 10.49
C PRO A 90 0.35 3.55 9.00
N PRO A 91 -0.87 3.39 8.46
CA PRO A 91 -1.16 3.70 7.04
C PRO A 91 -1.12 5.20 6.70
N ILE A 92 -1.07 6.07 7.71
CA ILE A 92 -1.12 7.52 7.57
C ILE A 92 0.05 8.10 6.77
N HIS A 93 1.20 7.43 6.79
CA HIS A 93 2.42 7.82 6.08
C HIS A 93 2.49 7.22 4.66
N GLY A 94 1.41 6.60 4.18
CA GLY A 94 1.39 5.88 2.90
C GLY A 94 1.78 4.42 3.06
N LEU A 95 2.33 3.83 1.98
CA LEU A 95 2.89 2.48 2.03
C LEU A 95 4.33 2.55 2.53
N SER A 96 4.62 1.86 3.63
CA SER A 96 5.99 1.68 4.12
C SER A 96 6.52 0.30 3.75
N MET A 97 7.74 0.26 3.19
CA MET A 97 8.48 -0.96 2.85
C MET A 97 9.81 -1.08 3.63
N GLY A 98 10.05 -0.18 4.60
CA GLY A 98 11.39 0.08 5.15
C GLY A 98 11.84 -0.84 6.29
N GLU A 99 10.97 -1.13 7.26
CA GLU A 99 11.33 -1.98 8.40
C GLU A 99 10.89 -3.43 8.17
N THR A 100 11.83 -4.38 8.20
CA THR A 100 11.52 -5.81 8.18
C THR A 100 10.88 -6.22 9.51
N PRO A 101 9.58 -6.57 9.55
CA PRO A 101 8.92 -6.90 10.80
C PRO A 101 9.43 -8.25 11.32
N ARG A 102 9.45 -8.41 12.65
CA ARG A 102 9.88 -9.66 13.28
C ARG A 102 8.76 -10.70 13.27
N PRO A 103 9.06 -12.01 13.24
CA PRO A 103 8.04 -13.06 13.29
C PRO A 103 7.04 -12.95 14.44
N ARG A 104 7.49 -12.48 15.62
CA ARG A 104 6.62 -12.25 16.78
C ARG A 104 5.53 -11.18 16.57
N HIS A 105 5.66 -10.32 15.54
CA HIS A 105 4.68 -9.29 15.23
C HIS A 105 3.49 -9.82 14.40
N ALA A 106 3.56 -11.06 13.90
CA ALA A 106 2.56 -11.63 12.98
C ALA A 106 1.13 -11.54 13.54
N TRP A 107 0.94 -11.97 14.79
CA TRP A 107 -0.38 -11.97 15.43
C TRP A 107 -0.90 -10.55 15.68
N GLY A 108 -0.03 -9.62 16.10
CA GLY A 108 -0.42 -8.23 16.26
C GLY A 108 -0.92 -7.62 14.95
N VAL A 109 -0.16 -7.80 13.86
CA VAL A 109 -0.52 -7.32 12.52
C VAL A 109 -1.83 -7.95 12.03
N ALA A 110 -1.92 -9.28 12.08
CA ALA A 110 -3.09 -10.00 11.58
C ALA A 110 -4.36 -9.65 12.36
N LEU A 111 -4.31 -9.68 13.70
CA LEU A 111 -5.49 -9.42 14.53
C LEU A 111 -5.92 -7.95 14.47
N ALA A 112 -4.99 -7.00 14.38
CA ALA A 112 -5.34 -5.59 14.25
C ALA A 112 -6.03 -5.30 12.91
N ALA A 113 -5.57 -5.94 11.83
CA ALA A 113 -6.22 -5.84 10.53
C ALA A 113 -7.58 -6.58 10.49
N LEU A 114 -7.69 -7.77 11.08
CA LEU A 114 -8.98 -8.48 11.23
C LEU A 114 -9.99 -7.75 12.12
N ALA A 115 -9.52 -6.94 13.06
CA ALA A 115 -10.37 -6.05 13.85
C ALA A 115 -10.80 -4.79 13.08
N THR A 116 -10.10 -4.44 12.00
CA THR A 116 -10.32 -3.22 11.24
C THR A 116 -11.18 -3.46 10.01
N LEU A 117 -10.74 -4.37 9.12
CA LEU A 117 -11.28 -4.48 7.75
C LEU A 117 -12.71 -5.03 7.74
N PRO A 118 -13.02 -6.19 8.34
CA PRO A 118 -14.37 -6.76 8.29
C PRO A 118 -15.38 -5.96 9.09
N PHE A 119 -14.94 -5.07 9.98
CA PHE A 119 -15.80 -4.21 10.80
C PHE A 119 -16.17 -2.90 10.09
N GLY A 120 -15.88 -2.77 8.80
CA GLY A 120 -16.36 -1.66 7.97
C GLY A 120 -15.49 -0.40 8.03
N ILE A 121 -14.31 -0.46 8.67
CA ILE A 121 -13.37 0.67 8.69
C ILE A 121 -12.81 0.92 7.28
N VAL A 122 -12.60 2.19 6.94
CA VAL A 122 -12.28 2.62 5.57
C VAL A 122 -10.79 2.49 5.28
N LEU A 123 -10.30 1.25 5.26
CA LEU A 123 -8.92 0.87 4.96
C LEU A 123 -8.90 -0.42 4.12
N GLY A 124 -7.80 -0.65 3.40
CA GLY A 124 -7.59 -1.88 2.63
C GLY A 124 -6.67 -2.89 3.33
N PRO A 125 -6.52 -4.12 2.79
CA PRO A 125 -5.65 -5.16 3.34
C PRO A 125 -4.16 -5.04 2.93
N GLU A 126 -3.76 -4.00 2.19
CA GLU A 126 -2.46 -3.92 1.51
C GLU A 126 -1.28 -3.93 2.48
N ALA A 127 -1.26 -3.00 3.43
CA ALA A 127 -0.19 -2.89 4.42
C ALA A 127 -0.05 -4.14 5.31
N PRO A 128 -1.14 -4.69 5.90
CA PRO A 128 -1.01 -5.90 6.71
C PRO A 128 -0.56 -7.11 5.88
N LEU A 129 -1.01 -7.24 4.62
CA LEU A 129 -0.55 -8.33 3.75
C LEU A 129 0.93 -8.19 3.38
N ILE A 130 1.39 -6.99 3.03
CA ILE A 130 2.81 -6.70 2.78
C ILE A 130 3.66 -7.07 4.01
N ALA A 131 3.20 -6.70 5.20
CA ALA A 131 3.89 -6.97 6.45
C ALA A 131 3.89 -8.47 6.80
N LEU A 132 2.76 -9.17 6.65
CA LEU A 132 2.67 -10.62 6.87
C LEU A 132 3.55 -11.38 5.88
N GLY A 133 3.56 -10.96 4.61
CA GLY A 133 4.48 -11.50 3.60
C GLY A 133 5.95 -11.31 3.99
N ALA A 134 6.33 -10.09 4.42
CA ALA A 134 7.67 -9.81 4.94
C ALA A 134 8.02 -10.72 6.12
N ILE A 135 7.08 -10.89 7.06
CA ILE A 135 7.26 -11.74 8.23
C ILE A 135 7.53 -13.19 7.82
N VAL A 136 6.77 -13.75 6.88
CA VAL A 136 7.03 -15.11 6.36
C VAL A 136 8.44 -15.18 5.76
N GLY A 137 8.85 -14.18 4.97
CA GLY A 137 10.20 -14.10 4.46
C GLY A 137 11.26 -14.08 5.56
N THR A 138 11.11 -13.21 6.58
CA THR A 138 12.04 -13.17 7.72
C THR A 138 12.07 -14.47 8.52
N TRP A 139 10.93 -15.15 8.68
CA TRP A 139 10.85 -16.44 9.35
C TRP A 139 11.67 -17.50 8.60
N VAL A 140 11.53 -17.58 7.27
CA VAL A 140 12.37 -18.49 6.45
C VAL A 140 13.85 -18.10 6.52
N THR A 141 14.19 -16.81 6.52
CA THR A 141 15.60 -16.36 6.64
C THR A 141 16.26 -16.80 7.94
N SER A 142 15.48 -16.85 9.03
CA SER A 142 15.97 -17.24 10.35
C SER A 142 16.48 -18.69 10.38
N TRP A 143 15.92 -19.55 9.52
CA TRP A 143 16.37 -20.94 9.37
C TRP A 143 17.59 -21.04 8.47
N ALA A 144 17.68 -20.21 7.43
CA ALA A 144 18.76 -20.20 6.44
C ALA A 144 20.05 -19.48 6.90
N ARG A 145 20.05 -18.87 8.09
CA ARG A 145 21.20 -18.13 8.70
C ARG A 145 21.82 -17.11 7.74
N LEU A 146 20.98 -16.35 7.05
CA LEU A 146 21.39 -15.35 6.09
C LEU A 146 21.96 -14.11 6.79
N ASP A 147 22.84 -13.38 6.09
CA ASP A 147 23.26 -12.06 6.54
C ASP A 147 22.10 -11.06 6.43
N ARG A 148 22.25 -9.89 7.05
CA ARG A 148 21.19 -8.88 7.10
C ARG A 148 20.72 -8.46 5.70
N ARG A 149 21.62 -8.35 4.72
CA ARG A 149 21.27 -7.92 3.36
C ARG A 149 20.42 -8.98 2.66
N ALA A 150 20.87 -10.24 2.64
CA ALA A 150 20.06 -11.34 2.10
C ALA A 150 18.74 -11.51 2.86
N GLY A 151 18.73 -11.28 4.18
CA GLY A 151 17.53 -11.29 5.00
C GLY A 151 16.46 -10.30 4.52
N VAL A 152 16.86 -9.05 4.24
CA VAL A 152 15.96 -8.02 3.69
C VAL A 152 15.42 -8.44 2.33
N VAL A 153 16.27 -8.96 1.43
CA VAL A 153 15.83 -9.39 0.08
C VAL A 153 14.78 -10.48 0.14
N VAL A 154 14.96 -11.48 1.00
CA VAL A 154 14.00 -12.58 1.16
C VAL A 154 12.72 -12.11 1.88
N ALA A 155 12.82 -11.16 2.81
CA ALA A 155 11.64 -10.51 3.39
C ALA A 155 10.84 -9.75 2.32
N THR A 156 11.51 -8.93 1.50
CA THR A 156 10.90 -8.25 0.35
C THR A 156 10.30 -9.24 -0.64
N ALA A 157 10.92 -10.40 -0.85
CA ALA A 157 10.34 -11.46 -1.67
C ALA A 157 9.03 -12.01 -1.09
N GLY A 158 8.93 -12.15 0.22
CA GLY A 158 7.69 -12.50 0.90
C GLY A 158 6.60 -11.42 0.74
N SER A 159 6.96 -10.14 0.86
CA SER A 159 6.02 -9.04 0.53
C SER A 159 5.58 -9.07 -0.93
N GLY A 160 6.48 -9.38 -1.86
CA GLY A 160 6.17 -9.54 -3.28
C GLY A 160 5.14 -10.64 -3.54
N ALA A 161 5.26 -11.77 -2.86
CA ALA A 161 4.25 -12.84 -2.88
C ALA A 161 2.88 -12.37 -2.38
N ALA A 162 2.84 -11.71 -1.22
CA ALA A 162 1.59 -11.22 -0.66
C ALA A 162 0.92 -10.15 -1.54
N MET A 163 1.70 -9.23 -2.11
CA MET A 163 1.21 -8.24 -3.07
C MET A 163 0.70 -8.90 -4.35
N SER A 164 1.38 -9.93 -4.85
CA SER A 164 0.94 -10.65 -6.05
C SER A 164 -0.39 -11.35 -5.84
N THR A 165 -0.61 -11.93 -4.65
CA THR A 165 -1.91 -12.50 -4.26
C THR A 165 -2.98 -11.41 -4.17
N LEU A 166 -2.66 -10.26 -3.59
CA LEU A 166 -3.61 -9.17 -3.37
C LEU A 166 -4.01 -8.44 -4.66
N PHE A 167 -3.02 -8.02 -5.44
CA PHE A 167 -3.21 -7.34 -6.71
C PHE A 167 -3.26 -8.34 -7.87
N GLY A 168 -3.72 -9.57 -7.62
CA GLY A 168 -3.94 -10.66 -8.58
C GLY A 168 -2.93 -10.76 -9.75
N GLY A 169 -1.64 -10.66 -9.45
CA GLY A 169 -0.59 -10.91 -10.43
C GLY A 169 0.80 -10.37 -10.03
N PRO A 170 1.87 -10.99 -10.56
CA PRO A 170 3.24 -10.63 -10.21
C PRO A 170 3.70 -9.30 -10.80
N LEU A 171 3.04 -8.81 -11.85
CA LEU A 171 3.47 -7.59 -12.55
C LEU A 171 3.25 -6.33 -11.70
N VAL A 172 2.08 -6.18 -11.09
CA VAL A 172 1.79 -5.03 -10.21
C VAL A 172 2.71 -5.06 -8.99
N ALA A 173 2.82 -6.23 -8.33
CA ALA A 173 3.71 -6.41 -7.19
C ALA A 173 5.18 -6.08 -7.54
N GLY A 174 5.67 -6.56 -8.69
CA GLY A 174 7.01 -6.30 -9.17
C GLY A 174 7.28 -4.82 -9.43
N LEU A 175 6.34 -4.12 -10.06
CA LEU A 175 6.48 -2.68 -10.34
C LEU A 175 6.37 -1.83 -9.08
N MET A 176 5.51 -2.19 -8.13
CA MET A 176 5.46 -1.53 -6.82
C MET A 176 6.79 -1.69 -6.05
N LEU A 177 7.39 -2.89 -6.10
CA LEU A 177 8.71 -3.13 -5.51
C LEU A 177 9.83 -2.40 -6.25
N LEU A 178 9.78 -2.36 -7.58
CA LEU A 178 10.74 -1.62 -8.40
C LEU A 178 10.72 -0.14 -8.07
N GLU A 179 9.52 0.47 -8.05
CA GLU A 179 9.35 1.89 -7.74
C GLU A 179 9.67 2.24 -6.28
N GLY A 180 9.31 1.37 -5.35
CA GLY A 180 9.76 1.48 -3.96
C GLY A 180 11.28 1.40 -3.83
N GLY A 181 11.89 0.52 -4.61
CA GLY A 181 13.32 0.24 -4.59
C GLY A 181 14.18 1.19 -5.42
N VAL A 182 13.64 2.25 -6.03
CA VAL A 182 14.42 3.14 -6.94
C VAL A 182 15.68 3.70 -6.27
N GLY A 183 15.63 3.95 -4.95
CA GLY A 183 16.79 4.39 -4.18
C GLY A 183 17.97 3.40 -4.13
N ALA A 184 17.75 2.12 -4.49
CA ALA A 184 18.81 1.12 -4.59
C ALA A 184 19.65 1.23 -5.88
N GLY A 185 19.28 2.11 -6.81
CA GLY A 185 20.02 2.35 -8.05
C GLY A 185 20.18 1.09 -8.90
N ALA A 186 21.40 0.83 -9.39
CA ALA A 186 21.69 -0.32 -10.27
C ALA A 186 21.40 -1.69 -9.63
N LEU A 187 21.31 -1.76 -8.29
CA LEU A 187 21.00 -2.99 -7.58
C LEU A 187 19.52 -3.35 -7.60
N VAL A 188 18.62 -2.43 -7.96
CA VAL A 188 17.18 -2.66 -7.87
C VAL A 188 16.73 -3.89 -8.68
N ILE A 189 17.24 -4.07 -9.90
CA ILE A 189 16.87 -5.20 -10.76
C ILE A 189 17.34 -6.54 -10.17
N PRO A 190 18.63 -6.73 -9.82
CA PRO A 190 19.08 -7.95 -9.15
C PRO A 190 18.29 -8.26 -7.87
N LEU A 191 17.96 -7.25 -7.06
CA LEU A 191 17.20 -7.45 -5.81
C LEU A 191 15.72 -7.75 -6.05
N LEU A 192 15.19 -7.37 -7.21
CA LEU A 192 13.80 -7.61 -7.60
C LEU A 192 13.56 -9.05 -8.09
N VAL A 193 14.56 -9.70 -8.68
CA VAL A 193 14.41 -11.06 -9.26
C VAL A 193 13.86 -12.07 -8.25
N PRO A 194 14.40 -12.20 -7.01
CA PRO A 194 13.82 -13.09 -6.00
C PRO A 194 12.37 -12.79 -5.67
N ALA A 195 11.99 -11.50 -5.64
CA ALA A 195 10.65 -11.08 -5.32
C ALA A 195 9.65 -11.32 -6.44
N LEU A 196 10.06 -11.13 -7.71
CA LEU A 196 9.25 -11.48 -8.88
C LEU A 196 9.01 -12.99 -8.97
N VAL A 197 10.03 -13.80 -8.69
CA VAL A 197 9.88 -15.26 -8.67
C VAL A 197 8.96 -15.69 -7.52
N SER A 198 9.14 -15.12 -6.33
CA SER A 198 8.23 -15.34 -5.19
C SER A 198 6.79 -14.96 -5.52
N ALA A 199 6.58 -13.79 -6.14
CA ALA A 199 5.30 -13.29 -6.62
C ALA A 199 4.64 -14.23 -7.65
N ALA A 200 5.42 -14.73 -8.62
CA ALA A 200 4.94 -15.66 -9.62
C ALA A 200 4.53 -17.00 -9.00
N VAL A 201 5.34 -17.54 -8.08
CA VAL A 201 5.03 -18.78 -7.36
C VAL A 201 3.78 -18.63 -6.50
N ALA A 202 3.62 -17.52 -5.78
CA ALA A 202 2.42 -17.24 -5.00
C ALA A 202 1.17 -17.17 -5.89
N TYR A 203 1.27 -16.48 -7.03
CA TYR A 203 0.17 -16.35 -7.97
C TYR A 203 -0.21 -17.69 -8.60
N THR A 204 0.76 -18.50 -9.06
CA THR A 204 0.48 -19.83 -9.62
C THR A 204 -0.11 -20.78 -8.58
N LEU A 205 0.35 -20.70 -7.32
CA LEU A 205 -0.25 -21.45 -6.22
C LEU A 205 -1.71 -21.05 -6.02
N VAL A 206 -2.01 -19.75 -5.89
CA VAL A 206 -3.37 -19.28 -5.59
C VAL A 206 -4.33 -19.55 -6.75
N THR A 207 -3.91 -19.26 -7.98
CA THR A 207 -4.73 -19.54 -9.19
C THR A 207 -4.89 -21.02 -9.46
N GLY A 208 -3.82 -21.81 -9.30
CA GLY A 208 -3.85 -23.26 -9.38
C GLY A 208 -4.79 -23.86 -8.33
N LEU A 209 -4.63 -23.49 -7.06
CA LEU A 209 -5.54 -23.91 -5.97
C LEU A 209 -6.98 -23.52 -6.26
N GLY A 210 -7.25 -22.30 -6.73
CA GLY A 210 -8.60 -21.88 -7.12
C GLY A 210 -9.25 -22.81 -8.15
N THR A 211 -8.49 -23.19 -9.17
CA THR A 211 -8.97 -24.17 -10.16
C THR A 211 -9.10 -25.60 -9.62
N TRP A 212 -8.30 -25.98 -8.63
CA TRP A 212 -8.29 -27.33 -8.04
C TRP A 212 -9.34 -27.52 -6.94
N THR A 213 -9.67 -26.46 -6.19
CA THR A 213 -10.62 -26.49 -5.07
C THR A 213 -12.00 -25.95 -5.43
N GLY A 214 -12.13 -25.31 -6.61
CA GLY A 214 -13.37 -24.63 -7.03
C GLY A 214 -13.61 -23.29 -6.33
N LEU A 215 -12.62 -22.77 -5.58
CA LEU A 215 -12.69 -21.43 -5.00
C LEU A 215 -12.44 -20.37 -6.09
N SER A 216 -13.38 -19.44 -6.25
CA SER A 216 -13.24 -18.33 -7.19
C SER A 216 -12.11 -17.40 -6.74
N VAL A 217 -10.96 -17.48 -7.40
CA VAL A 217 -9.92 -16.45 -7.26
C VAL A 217 -10.43 -15.23 -8.03
N ALA A 218 -10.80 -14.18 -7.30
CA ALA A 218 -11.22 -12.92 -7.92
C ALA A 218 -10.13 -12.46 -8.89
N GLY A 219 -10.45 -12.44 -10.19
CA GLY A 219 -9.56 -11.87 -11.18
C GLY A 219 -9.37 -10.38 -10.91
N LEU A 220 -8.17 -9.87 -11.18
CA LEU A 220 -7.88 -8.43 -11.15
C LEU A 220 -8.86 -7.61 -11.98
N ALA A 221 -9.33 -8.14 -13.11
CA ALA A 221 -10.16 -7.41 -14.05
C ALA A 221 -11.61 -7.36 -13.58
N LEU A 222 -12.21 -6.17 -13.62
CA LEU A 222 -13.65 -6.04 -13.39
C LEU A 222 -14.40 -6.67 -14.57
N PRO A 223 -15.25 -7.68 -14.35
CA PRO A 223 -16.01 -8.30 -15.41
C PRO A 223 -17.12 -7.36 -15.92
N GLY A 224 -17.49 -7.49 -17.20
CA GLY A 224 -18.65 -6.80 -17.78
C GLY A 224 -18.43 -5.32 -18.13
N LEU A 225 -17.18 -4.85 -18.16
CA LEU A 225 -16.88 -3.48 -18.58
C LEU A 225 -17.15 -3.25 -20.08
N PRO A 226 -17.75 -2.11 -20.47
CA PRO A 226 -17.95 -1.76 -21.88
C PRO A 226 -16.60 -1.55 -22.58
N VAL A 227 -16.53 -1.94 -23.85
CA VAL A 227 -15.33 -1.73 -24.67
C VAL A 227 -15.12 -0.23 -24.91
N TYR A 228 -13.89 0.22 -24.74
CA TYR A 228 -13.46 1.58 -25.03
C TYR A 228 -12.33 1.54 -26.07
N GLU A 229 -12.60 2.11 -27.24
CA GLU A 229 -11.72 1.97 -28.43
C GLU A 229 -11.07 3.29 -28.87
N THR A 230 -11.56 4.44 -28.39
CA THR A 230 -11.12 5.75 -28.89
C THR A 230 -10.85 6.73 -27.76
N VAL A 231 -9.62 7.25 -27.70
CA VAL A 231 -9.24 8.28 -26.75
C VAL A 231 -9.83 9.63 -27.15
N LEU A 232 -10.72 10.17 -26.31
CA LEU A 232 -11.33 11.47 -26.54
C LEU A 232 -10.60 12.57 -25.77
N LEU A 233 -10.53 13.78 -26.33
CA LEU A 233 -9.93 14.94 -25.66
C LEU A 233 -10.62 15.24 -24.32
N ARG A 234 -11.95 15.06 -24.25
CA ARG A 234 -12.71 15.23 -23.00
C ARG A 234 -12.22 14.30 -21.89
N ASP A 235 -11.87 13.07 -22.24
CA ASP A 235 -11.44 12.05 -21.28
C ASP A 235 -10.06 12.41 -20.72
N LEU A 236 -9.18 12.97 -21.56
CA LEU A 236 -7.89 13.52 -21.13
C LEU A 236 -8.04 14.74 -20.20
N LEU A 237 -9.00 15.63 -20.47
CA LEU A 237 -9.27 16.80 -19.62
C LEU A 237 -9.83 16.38 -18.27
N VAL A 238 -10.76 15.41 -18.25
CA VAL A 238 -11.27 14.83 -17.00
C VAL A 238 -10.15 14.11 -16.26
N ALA A 239 -9.29 13.35 -16.95
CA ALA A 239 -8.14 12.69 -16.35
C ALA A 239 -7.21 13.67 -15.64
N LEU A 240 -6.87 14.78 -16.30
CA LEU A 240 -6.07 15.86 -15.72
C LEU A 240 -6.74 16.41 -14.45
N LEU A 241 -8.03 16.74 -14.52
CA LEU A 241 -8.78 17.29 -13.39
C LEU A 241 -8.88 16.31 -12.22
N VAL A 242 -9.24 15.06 -12.48
CA VAL A 242 -9.35 14.01 -11.46
C VAL A 242 -7.99 13.74 -10.82
N GLY A 243 -6.90 13.72 -11.59
CA GLY A 243 -5.54 13.59 -11.06
C GLY A 243 -5.20 14.71 -10.07
N MET A 244 -5.44 15.97 -10.45
CA MET A 244 -5.21 17.12 -9.56
C MET A 244 -6.08 17.05 -8.30
N LEU A 245 -7.38 16.75 -8.43
CA LEU A 245 -8.31 16.66 -7.32
C LEU A 245 -7.94 15.52 -6.36
N ALA A 246 -7.61 14.34 -6.89
CA ALA A 246 -7.20 13.19 -6.08
C ALA A 246 -5.95 13.53 -5.25
N ALA A 247 -4.96 14.22 -5.82
CA ALA A 247 -3.76 14.67 -5.11
C ALA A 247 -4.07 15.67 -3.99
N VAL A 248 -4.87 16.69 -4.27
CA VAL A 248 -5.27 17.71 -3.28
C VAL A 248 -6.05 17.06 -2.14
N VAL A 249 -7.04 16.23 -2.45
CA VAL A 249 -7.87 15.59 -1.43
C VAL A 249 -7.10 14.54 -0.65
N ALA A 250 -6.21 13.76 -1.27
CA ALA A 250 -5.32 12.84 -0.56
C ALA A 250 -4.43 13.58 0.45
N ARG A 251 -3.94 14.76 0.09
CA ARG A 251 -3.19 15.62 1.02
C ARG A 251 -4.07 16.11 2.18
N LEU A 252 -5.31 16.55 1.91
CA LEU A 252 -6.24 16.96 2.96
C LEU A 252 -6.58 15.79 3.90
N VAL A 253 -6.79 14.59 3.36
CA VAL A 253 -7.00 13.36 4.13
C VAL A 253 -5.82 13.08 5.04
N ARG A 254 -4.58 13.10 4.50
CA ARG A 254 -3.36 12.92 5.32
C ARG A 254 -3.24 13.99 6.40
N HIS A 255 -3.46 15.25 6.05
CA HIS A 255 -3.40 16.35 7.01
C HIS A 255 -4.42 16.16 8.15
N ALA A 256 -5.69 15.94 7.82
CA ALA A 256 -6.75 15.68 8.79
C ALA A 256 -6.41 14.45 9.66
N ALA A 257 -5.96 13.36 9.05
CA ALA A 257 -5.51 12.18 9.76
C ALA A 257 -4.36 12.50 10.74
N THR A 258 -3.37 13.30 10.33
CA THR A 258 -2.21 13.61 11.20
C THR A 258 -2.61 14.49 12.36
N THR A 259 -3.53 15.44 12.15
CA THR A 259 -4.08 16.25 13.23
C THR A 259 -4.87 15.41 14.22
N LEU A 260 -5.65 14.44 13.74
CA LEU A 260 -6.41 13.52 14.59
C LEU A 260 -5.48 12.57 15.37
N ALA A 261 -4.45 12.03 14.72
CA ALA A 261 -3.43 11.20 15.37
C ALA A 261 -2.66 11.97 16.45
N GLY A 262 -2.45 13.27 16.27
CA GLY A 262 -1.86 14.16 17.27
C GLY A 262 -2.68 14.31 18.56
N LEU A 263 -3.94 13.86 18.58
CA LEU A 263 -4.77 13.81 19.78
C LEU A 263 -4.53 12.55 20.64
N GLU A 264 -3.90 11.50 20.10
CA GLU A 264 -3.63 10.24 20.82
C GLU A 264 -2.92 10.46 22.17
N PRO A 265 -1.88 11.32 22.30
CA PRO A 265 -1.21 11.55 23.58
C PRO A 265 -2.11 12.20 24.65
N ARG A 266 -3.17 12.90 24.25
CA ARG A 266 -4.09 13.60 25.17
C ARG A 266 -5.32 12.77 25.51
N LEU A 267 -5.90 12.10 24.52
CA LEU A 267 -7.16 11.34 24.65
C LEU A 267 -6.92 9.86 24.95
N GLY A 268 -5.73 9.35 24.65
CA GLY A 268 -5.42 7.93 24.69
C GLY A 268 -5.91 7.18 23.44
N ARG A 269 -5.32 6.00 23.22
CA ARG A 269 -5.58 5.17 22.04
C ARG A 269 -6.98 4.56 22.01
N ALA A 270 -7.45 4.02 23.13
CA ALA A 270 -8.75 3.34 23.17
C ALA A 270 -9.92 4.30 22.87
N PRO A 271 -10.00 5.49 23.49
CA PRO A 271 -11.05 6.45 23.16
C PRO A 271 -10.99 6.90 21.70
N LEU A 272 -9.79 7.08 21.14
CA LEU A 272 -9.62 7.50 19.75
C LEU A 272 -10.10 6.44 18.75
N LEU A 273 -9.78 5.16 18.96
CA LEU A 273 -10.25 4.05 18.13
C LEU A 273 -11.78 3.85 18.23
N LEU A 274 -12.34 3.91 19.44
CA LEU A 274 -13.79 3.80 19.64
C LEU A 274 -14.54 4.96 19.00
N ALA A 275 -14.07 6.20 19.19
CA ALA A 275 -14.65 7.38 18.58
C ALA A 275 -14.49 7.39 17.05
N GLY A 276 -13.35 6.90 16.54
CA GLY A 276 -13.12 6.73 15.11
C GLY A 276 -14.09 5.73 14.48
N GLY A 277 -14.28 4.57 15.12
CA GLY A 277 -15.29 3.59 14.71
C GLY A 277 -16.70 4.19 14.71
N LEU A 278 -17.07 4.88 15.79
CA LEU A 278 -18.36 5.56 15.90
C LEU A 278 -18.56 6.58 14.77
N ALA A 279 -17.56 7.42 14.50
CA ALA A 279 -17.61 8.42 13.44
C ALA A 279 -17.78 7.80 12.05
N VAL A 280 -17.07 6.70 11.75
CA VAL A 280 -17.25 5.96 10.49
C VAL A 280 -18.67 5.40 10.37
N GLY A 281 -19.21 4.79 11.43
CA GLY A 281 -20.59 4.29 11.46
C GLY A 281 -21.63 5.40 11.28
N VAL A 282 -21.45 6.56 11.94
CA VAL A 282 -22.32 7.73 11.78
C VAL A 282 -22.27 8.26 10.35
N LEU A 283 -21.09 8.38 9.74
CA LEU A 283 -20.94 8.82 8.35
C LEU A 283 -21.68 7.88 7.38
N ALA A 284 -21.58 6.57 7.59
CA ALA A 284 -22.30 5.59 6.78
C ALA A 284 -23.83 5.70 6.94
N LEU A 285 -24.33 5.95 8.16
CA LEU A 285 -25.75 6.18 8.40
C LEU A 285 -26.26 7.50 7.81
N VAL A 286 -25.47 8.57 7.90
CA VAL A 286 -25.80 9.87 7.28
C VAL A 286 -25.86 9.72 5.76
N ALA A 287 -24.89 9.04 5.15
CA ALA A 287 -24.94 8.74 3.72
C ALA A 287 -26.19 7.95 3.34
N ARG A 288 -26.58 6.95 4.15
CA ARG A 288 -27.83 6.21 3.98
C ARG A 288 -29.07 7.08 4.06
N ALA A 289 -29.13 7.99 5.02
CA ALA A 289 -30.23 8.94 5.15
C ALA A 289 -30.32 9.90 3.94
N LEU A 290 -29.19 10.17 3.28
CA LEU A 290 -29.10 10.98 2.06
C LEU A 290 -29.31 10.16 0.77
N GLY A 291 -29.69 8.88 0.87
CA GLY A 291 -30.06 8.03 -0.26
C GLY A 291 -28.92 7.23 -0.90
N ALA A 292 -27.73 7.22 -0.30
CA ALA A 292 -26.63 6.35 -0.71
C ALA A 292 -26.66 5.00 0.04
N ASP A 293 -25.97 3.98 -0.45
CA ASP A 293 -25.74 2.79 0.35
C ASP A 293 -24.66 3.06 1.42
N SER A 294 -24.96 2.67 2.66
CA SER A 294 -24.01 2.68 3.77
C SER A 294 -22.76 1.85 3.50
N GLN A 295 -22.87 0.71 2.80
CA GLN A 295 -21.70 -0.14 2.54
C GLN A 295 -20.75 0.47 1.49
N ALA A 296 -21.23 1.36 0.62
CA ALA A 296 -20.37 2.13 -0.27
C ALA A 296 -19.41 3.06 0.50
N VAL A 297 -19.84 3.56 1.67
CA VAL A 297 -19.00 4.35 2.58
C VAL A 297 -18.05 3.48 3.41
N LEU A 298 -18.54 2.35 3.92
CA LEU A 298 -17.74 1.41 4.72
C LEU A 298 -16.69 0.66 3.86
N PHE A 299 -15.76 -0.02 4.53
CA PHE A 299 -14.71 -0.85 3.91
C PHE A 299 -13.77 -0.08 2.97
N SER A 300 -12.91 -0.81 2.27
CA SER A 300 -11.96 -0.27 1.30
C SER A 300 -12.63 0.39 0.08
N GLY A 301 -13.86 -0.02 -0.25
CA GLY A 301 -14.63 0.45 -1.40
C GLY A 301 -14.44 -0.37 -2.68
N GLN A 302 -13.55 -1.36 -2.72
CA GLN A 302 -13.30 -2.16 -3.94
C GLN A 302 -14.58 -2.82 -4.49
N SER A 303 -15.38 -3.44 -3.62
CA SER A 303 -16.65 -4.11 -3.97
C SER A 303 -17.75 -3.13 -4.39
N ALA A 304 -17.65 -1.85 -4.00
CA ALA A 304 -18.63 -0.82 -4.31
C ALA A 304 -18.34 -0.06 -5.62
N ILE A 305 -17.17 -0.28 -6.25
CA ILE A 305 -16.82 0.38 -7.52
C ILE A 305 -17.86 0.11 -8.63
N PRO A 306 -18.32 -1.13 -8.88
CA PRO A 306 -19.29 -1.41 -9.95
C PRO A 306 -20.59 -0.63 -9.78
N GLU A 307 -21.12 -0.55 -8.55
CA GLU A 307 -22.34 0.21 -8.25
C GLU A 307 -22.12 1.72 -8.38
N LEU A 308 -20.97 2.21 -7.89
CA LEU A 308 -20.60 3.63 -7.97
C LEU A 308 -20.54 4.13 -9.42
N VAL A 309 -19.97 3.35 -10.34
CA VAL A 309 -19.88 3.73 -11.77
C VAL A 309 -21.17 3.50 -12.53
N ALA A 310 -22.06 2.63 -12.03
CA ALA A 310 -23.40 2.46 -12.57
C ALA A 310 -24.38 3.57 -12.13
N SER A 311 -24.07 4.25 -11.02
CA SER A 311 -24.90 5.35 -10.50
C SER A 311 -24.99 6.51 -11.50
N ARG A 312 -26.22 6.90 -11.83
CA ARG A 312 -26.52 8.07 -12.67
C ARG A 312 -26.81 9.35 -11.86
N SER A 313 -26.75 9.27 -10.53
CA SER A 313 -27.03 10.40 -9.65
C SER A 313 -25.74 11.06 -9.16
N ALA A 314 -25.45 12.27 -9.64
CA ALA A 314 -24.31 13.07 -9.16
C ALA A 314 -24.39 13.35 -7.65
N LEU A 315 -25.61 13.49 -7.10
CA LEU A 315 -25.81 13.69 -5.67
C LEU A 315 -25.37 12.46 -4.87
N VAL A 316 -25.76 11.25 -5.31
CA VAL A 316 -25.37 10.00 -4.63
C VAL A 316 -23.85 9.82 -4.69
N VAL A 317 -23.24 10.03 -5.86
CA VAL A 317 -21.78 9.98 -6.01
C VAL A 317 -21.09 10.99 -5.08
N LEU A 318 -21.60 12.21 -4.98
CA LEU A 318 -21.05 13.24 -4.10
C LEU A 318 -21.16 12.87 -2.62
N VAL A 319 -22.33 12.38 -2.19
CA VAL A 319 -22.56 11.94 -0.81
C VAL A 319 -21.61 10.81 -0.43
N VAL A 320 -21.50 9.78 -1.28
CA VAL A 320 -20.61 8.65 -1.06
C VAL A 320 -19.16 9.11 -1.03
N LEU A 321 -18.73 9.95 -1.98
CA LEU A 321 -17.36 10.49 -2.04
C LEU A 321 -17.01 11.25 -0.75
N VAL A 322 -17.85 12.20 -0.33
CA VAL A 322 -17.59 13.02 0.87
C VAL A 322 -17.55 12.14 2.10
N ALA A 323 -18.53 11.26 2.29
CA ALA A 323 -18.57 10.36 3.43
C ALA A 323 -17.36 9.40 3.46
N LYS A 324 -16.95 8.87 2.28
CA LYS A 324 -15.78 8.00 2.15
C LYS A 324 -14.49 8.73 2.48
N VAL A 325 -14.29 9.95 1.96
CA VAL A 325 -13.10 10.78 2.21
C VAL A 325 -12.97 11.11 3.70
N LEU A 326 -14.08 11.48 4.36
CA LEU A 326 -14.10 11.73 5.80
C LEU A 326 -13.84 10.46 6.60
N GLY A 327 -14.52 9.35 6.27
CA GLY A 327 -14.33 8.06 6.92
C GLY A 327 -12.90 7.55 6.76
N TYR A 328 -12.29 7.78 5.61
CA TYR A 328 -10.91 7.44 5.32
C TYR A 328 -9.92 8.26 6.17
N ALA A 329 -10.09 9.58 6.26
CA ALA A 329 -9.28 10.43 7.13
C ALA A 329 -9.40 10.05 8.61
N VAL A 330 -10.62 9.76 9.08
CA VAL A 330 -10.86 9.28 10.44
C VAL A 330 -10.19 7.93 10.67
N SER A 331 -10.32 6.98 9.73
CA SER A 331 -9.73 5.64 9.85
C SER A 331 -8.21 5.70 9.96
N LEU A 332 -7.56 6.52 9.12
CA LEU A 332 -6.12 6.76 9.16
C LEU A 332 -5.69 7.45 10.47
N GLY A 333 -6.39 8.51 10.87
CA GLY A 333 -6.00 9.35 12.00
C GLY A 333 -6.32 8.77 13.36
N ALA A 334 -7.35 7.93 13.47
CA ALA A 334 -7.70 7.26 14.72
C ALA A 334 -6.73 6.11 15.09
N GLY A 335 -5.86 5.71 14.16
CA GLY A 335 -4.84 4.69 14.40
C GLY A 335 -5.30 3.26 14.13
N PHE A 336 -6.28 3.06 13.25
CA PHE A 336 -6.64 1.73 12.75
C PHE A 336 -5.54 1.13 11.87
N ARG A 337 -5.56 -0.20 11.68
CA ARG A 337 -4.53 -0.93 10.92
C ARG A 337 -5.09 -1.51 9.63
N GLY A 338 -4.44 -1.16 8.53
CA GLY A 338 -4.85 -1.48 7.16
C GLY A 338 -3.95 -0.70 6.19
N GLY A 339 -4.28 -0.68 4.91
CA GLY A 339 -3.55 0.04 3.89
C GLY A 339 -4.35 1.17 3.23
N PRO A 340 -3.64 2.13 2.61
CA PRO A 340 -4.24 3.36 2.08
C PRO A 340 -4.66 3.30 0.60
N ILE A 341 -4.44 2.19 -0.12
CA ILE A 341 -4.51 2.20 -1.59
C ILE A 341 -5.94 2.10 -2.10
N PHE A 342 -6.71 1.09 -1.70
CA PHE A 342 -8.05 0.85 -2.22
C PHE A 342 -9.05 1.96 -1.89
N PRO A 343 -9.08 2.55 -0.66
CA PRO A 343 -9.89 3.74 -0.41
C PRO A 343 -9.53 4.92 -1.34
N ALA A 344 -8.26 5.06 -1.68
CA ALA A 344 -7.80 6.11 -2.58
C ALA A 344 -8.17 5.84 -4.04
N ILE A 345 -8.07 4.59 -4.49
CA ILE A 345 -8.60 4.16 -5.80
C ILE A 345 -10.09 4.46 -5.88
N PHE A 346 -10.87 4.04 -4.88
CA PHE A 346 -12.32 4.31 -4.83
C PHE A 346 -12.62 5.81 -4.89
N MET A 347 -11.91 6.63 -4.11
CA MET A 347 -12.01 8.09 -4.16
C MET A 347 -11.71 8.63 -5.58
N GLY A 348 -10.66 8.15 -6.24
CA GLY A 348 -10.33 8.51 -7.61
C GLY A 348 -11.42 8.13 -8.60
N VAL A 349 -11.98 6.91 -8.47
CA VAL A 349 -13.10 6.44 -9.31
C VAL A 349 -14.34 7.30 -9.06
N ALA A 350 -14.63 7.66 -7.80
CA ALA A 350 -15.76 8.53 -7.48
C ALA A 350 -15.63 9.93 -8.10
N PHE A 351 -14.42 10.51 -8.14
CA PHE A 351 -14.18 11.74 -8.88
C PHE A 351 -14.43 11.56 -10.39
N ALA A 352 -13.94 10.46 -10.97
CA ALA A 352 -14.13 10.16 -12.38
C ALA A 352 -15.61 9.85 -12.73
N SER A 353 -16.39 9.31 -11.80
CA SER A 353 -17.82 9.03 -11.98
C SER A 353 -18.66 10.27 -12.23
N PHE A 354 -18.22 11.47 -11.80
CA PHE A 354 -18.87 12.71 -12.24
C PHE A 354 -18.79 12.91 -13.75
N GLY A 355 -17.73 12.43 -14.40
CA GLY A 355 -17.62 12.42 -15.86
C GLY A 355 -18.65 11.49 -16.53
N ILE A 356 -18.99 10.36 -15.89
CA ILE A 356 -20.06 9.46 -16.35
C ILE A 356 -21.40 10.19 -16.31
N VAL A 357 -21.70 10.88 -15.20
CA VAL A 357 -22.98 11.56 -15.03
C VAL A 357 -23.09 12.82 -15.92
N ALA A 358 -22.02 13.61 -16.02
CA ALA A 358 -22.05 14.90 -16.71
C ALA A 358 -21.84 14.80 -18.23
N PHE A 359 -21.06 13.83 -18.70
CA PHE A 359 -20.61 13.76 -20.10
C PHE A 359 -20.86 12.41 -20.77
N ASP A 360 -21.57 11.49 -20.09
CA ASP A 360 -21.76 10.10 -20.51
C ASP A 360 -20.43 9.41 -20.86
N MET A 361 -19.41 9.65 -20.01
CA MET A 361 -18.12 8.98 -20.09
C MET A 361 -18.30 7.47 -19.86
N SER A 362 -17.51 6.67 -20.58
CA SER A 362 -17.48 5.22 -20.35
C SER A 362 -17.01 4.89 -18.92
N PRO A 363 -17.72 4.02 -18.18
CA PRO A 363 -17.28 3.50 -16.88
C PRO A 363 -15.86 2.92 -16.91
N THR A 364 -15.47 2.29 -18.03
CA THR A 364 -14.14 1.71 -18.23
C THR A 364 -13.05 2.79 -18.11
N VAL A 365 -13.26 3.95 -18.72
CA VAL A 365 -12.31 5.07 -18.66
C VAL A 365 -12.31 5.70 -17.29
N ALA A 366 -13.48 5.86 -16.67
CA ALA A 366 -13.58 6.41 -15.32
C ALA A 366 -12.82 5.56 -14.30
N ILE A 367 -12.92 4.23 -14.41
CA ILE A 367 -12.15 3.29 -13.58
C ILE A 367 -10.65 3.42 -13.84
N ALA A 368 -10.22 3.49 -15.11
CA ALA A 368 -8.81 3.66 -15.46
C ALA A 368 -8.22 4.98 -14.90
N ILE A 369 -8.92 6.10 -15.08
CA ILE A 369 -8.56 7.41 -14.52
C ILE A 369 -8.48 7.32 -13.00
N GLY A 370 -9.53 6.82 -12.38
CA GLY A 370 -9.69 6.82 -10.93
C GLY A 370 -8.69 5.92 -10.21
N ALA A 371 -8.45 4.71 -10.73
CA ALA A 371 -7.46 3.80 -10.19
C ALA A 371 -6.04 4.36 -10.29
N GLY A 372 -5.67 4.91 -11.47
CA GLY A 372 -4.36 5.52 -11.68
C GLY A 372 -4.14 6.74 -10.78
N ALA A 373 -5.05 7.73 -10.83
CA ALA A 373 -4.95 8.95 -10.03
C ALA A 373 -5.01 8.68 -8.52
N GLY A 374 -5.97 7.87 -8.08
CA GLY A 374 -6.22 7.57 -6.68
C GLY A 374 -5.04 6.85 -6.02
N MET A 375 -4.56 5.77 -6.65
CA MET A 375 -3.39 5.05 -6.15
C MET A 375 -2.15 5.96 -6.13
N THR A 376 -1.89 6.70 -7.21
CA THR A 376 -0.75 7.66 -7.29
C THR A 376 -0.79 8.71 -6.19
N ALA A 377 -1.97 9.29 -5.92
CA ALA A 377 -2.14 10.34 -4.93
C ALA A 377 -1.75 9.89 -3.50
N MET A 378 -1.87 8.59 -3.21
CA MET A 378 -1.47 8.01 -1.92
C MET A 378 -0.07 7.40 -1.93
N THR A 379 0.33 6.68 -2.97
CA THR A 379 1.61 5.95 -3.00
C THR A 379 2.78 6.77 -3.51
N ARG A 380 2.53 7.87 -4.24
CA ARG A 380 3.52 8.65 -4.99
C ARG A 380 4.25 7.85 -6.08
N MET A 381 3.73 6.67 -6.44
CA MET A 381 4.20 5.86 -7.57
C MET A 381 3.56 6.34 -8.87
N VAL A 382 4.15 6.04 -10.02
CA VAL A 382 3.68 6.46 -11.35
C VAL A 382 3.41 5.27 -12.26
N VAL A 383 4.33 4.32 -12.37
CA VAL A 383 4.24 3.20 -13.31
C VAL A 383 3.33 2.09 -12.78
N ALA A 384 3.42 1.75 -11.49
CA ALA A 384 2.61 0.74 -10.83
C ALA A 384 1.10 1.09 -10.85
N PRO A 385 0.68 2.35 -10.54
CA PRO A 385 -0.73 2.75 -10.70
C PRO A 385 -1.25 2.66 -12.13
N VAL A 386 -0.43 3.05 -13.13
CA VAL A 386 -0.82 2.95 -14.55
C VAL A 386 -1.02 1.49 -14.95
N LEU A 387 -0.07 0.63 -14.57
CA LEU A 387 -0.16 -0.81 -14.85
C LEU A 387 -1.35 -1.44 -14.13
N PHE A 388 -1.57 -1.09 -12.86
CA PHE A 388 -2.71 -1.57 -12.09
C PHE A 388 -4.03 -1.15 -12.75
N ALA A 389 -4.16 0.13 -13.14
CA ALA A 389 -5.34 0.63 -13.86
C ALA A 389 -5.58 -0.14 -15.17
N ALA A 390 -4.53 -0.39 -15.96
CA ALA A 390 -4.61 -1.16 -17.22
C ALA A 390 -5.11 -2.60 -17.00
N LEU A 391 -4.60 -3.27 -15.96
CA LEU A 391 -4.98 -4.65 -15.63
C LEU A 391 -6.37 -4.73 -15.00
N LEU A 392 -6.77 -3.71 -14.24
CA LEU A 392 -8.08 -3.60 -13.61
C LEU A 392 -9.20 -3.46 -14.65
N VAL A 393 -8.99 -2.66 -15.70
CA VAL A 393 -9.95 -2.53 -16.81
C VAL A 393 -9.86 -3.67 -17.82
N GLY A 394 -8.72 -4.36 -17.87
CA GLY A 394 -8.49 -5.52 -18.72
C GLY A 394 -8.58 -5.20 -20.22
N ARG A 395 -8.84 -6.24 -21.02
CA ARG A 395 -8.92 -6.13 -22.49
C ARG A 395 -9.88 -5.05 -23.00
N PRO A 396 -11.09 -4.88 -22.42
CA PRO A 396 -12.03 -3.84 -22.87
C PRO A 396 -11.52 -2.41 -22.74
N GLY A 397 -10.50 -2.16 -21.91
CA GLY A 397 -10.02 -0.82 -21.58
C GLY A 397 -8.55 -0.56 -21.89
N LEU A 398 -7.89 -1.35 -22.74
CA LEU A 398 -6.48 -1.13 -23.07
C LEU A 398 -6.24 0.25 -23.70
N ASP A 399 -7.18 0.76 -24.50
CA ASP A 399 -7.09 2.12 -25.07
C ASP A 399 -7.36 3.22 -24.03
N ALA A 400 -7.78 2.89 -22.81
CA ALA A 400 -7.88 3.84 -21.70
C ALA A 400 -6.54 4.09 -21.00
N VAL A 401 -5.49 3.31 -21.32
CA VAL A 401 -4.15 3.44 -20.69
C VAL A 401 -3.54 4.84 -20.86
N PRO A 402 -3.54 5.48 -22.04
CA PRO A 402 -3.04 6.85 -22.18
C PRO A 402 -3.76 7.84 -21.26
N VAL A 403 -5.06 7.64 -21.04
CA VAL A 403 -5.88 8.49 -20.16
C VAL A 403 -5.50 8.26 -18.69
N ALA A 404 -5.26 7.02 -18.29
CA ALA A 404 -4.74 6.67 -16.96
C ALA A 404 -3.35 7.26 -16.71
N VAL A 405 -2.48 7.32 -17.73
CA VAL A 405 -1.15 7.96 -17.65
C VAL A 405 -1.29 9.45 -17.37
N VAL A 406 -2.18 10.16 -18.07
CA VAL A 406 -2.42 11.59 -17.83
C VAL A 406 -2.95 11.82 -16.41
N ALA A 407 -3.90 11.02 -15.95
CA ALA A 407 -4.44 11.11 -14.59
C ALA A 407 -3.36 10.89 -13.51
N THR A 408 -2.53 9.86 -13.70
CA THR A 408 -1.41 9.50 -12.82
C THR A 408 -0.35 10.61 -12.80
N ALA A 409 0.08 11.09 -13.97
CA ALA A 409 1.07 12.18 -14.07
C ALA A 409 0.55 13.47 -13.41
N ALA A 410 -0.72 13.82 -13.64
CA ALA A 410 -1.35 14.98 -13.01
C ALA A 410 -1.39 14.86 -11.48
N ALA A 411 -1.77 13.69 -10.96
CA ALA A 411 -1.77 13.43 -9.52
C ALA A 411 -0.36 13.53 -8.93
N TRP A 412 0.64 12.93 -9.58
CA TRP A 412 2.02 12.96 -9.12
C TRP A 412 2.60 14.38 -9.12
N LEU A 413 2.49 15.10 -10.24
CA LEU A 413 3.00 16.47 -10.39
C LEU A 413 2.34 17.42 -9.39
N THR A 414 1.02 17.32 -9.22
CA THR A 414 0.28 18.14 -8.25
C THR A 414 0.78 17.86 -6.84
N SER A 415 0.97 16.59 -6.49
CA SER A 415 1.47 16.21 -5.18
C SER A 415 2.90 16.71 -4.94
N ALA A 416 3.77 16.64 -5.96
CA ALA A 416 5.14 17.16 -5.89
C ALA A 416 5.19 18.68 -5.67
N VAL A 417 4.33 19.44 -6.37
CA VAL A 417 4.21 20.90 -6.19
C VAL A 417 3.72 21.25 -4.78
N LEU A 418 2.77 20.51 -4.26
CA LEU A 418 2.22 20.76 -2.92
C LEU A 418 3.26 20.52 -1.82
N ASP A 419 4.08 19.48 -1.94
CA ASP A 419 5.14 19.18 -0.96
C ASP A 419 6.27 20.21 -1.02
N HIS A 420 6.68 20.64 -2.21
CA HIS A 420 7.75 21.64 -2.37
C HIS A 420 7.41 22.97 -1.69
N ARG A 421 6.13 23.38 -1.72
CA ARG A 421 5.65 24.60 -1.06
C ARG A 421 5.74 24.54 0.47
N GLU A 422 5.58 23.37 1.07
CA GLU A 422 5.72 23.20 2.52
C GLU A 422 7.15 23.33 2.99
N LEU A 423 8.09 22.70 2.27
CA LEU A 423 9.52 22.75 2.61
C LEU A 423 10.05 24.19 2.59
N HIS A 424 9.63 24.99 1.60
CA HIS A 424 10.07 26.39 1.48
C HIS A 424 9.26 27.37 2.34
N GLY A 425 8.14 26.94 2.92
CA GLY A 425 7.37 27.70 3.90
C GLY A 425 7.93 27.61 5.33
N ARG A 426 8.82 26.64 5.60
CA ARG A 426 9.57 26.53 6.86
C ARG A 426 10.81 27.44 6.81
N ARG A 427 11.12 28.15 7.91
CA ARG A 427 12.20 29.16 7.97
C ARG A 427 13.58 28.49 7.78
N PRO A 428 14.64 29.25 7.38
CA PRO A 428 15.92 28.73 6.89
C PRO A 428 16.78 27.94 7.89
N VAL A 429 16.33 27.75 9.13
CA VAL A 429 17.04 26.94 10.14
C VAL A 429 16.89 25.44 9.85
N ASP A 430 15.87 25.05 9.08
CA ASP A 430 15.55 23.65 8.79
C ASP A 430 16.15 23.15 7.45
N ALA A 431 16.99 23.94 6.78
CA ALA A 431 17.49 23.61 5.44
C ALA A 431 18.43 22.38 5.42
N ASP A 432 19.14 22.12 6.50
CA ASP A 432 19.97 20.92 6.68
C ASP A 432 19.10 19.66 6.91
N GLU A 433 17.93 19.80 7.53
CA GLU A 433 16.93 18.73 7.64
C GLU A 433 16.22 18.49 6.29
N ALA A 434 15.96 19.56 5.52
CA ALA A 434 15.28 19.48 4.23
C ALA A 434 16.08 18.72 3.15
N ALA A 435 17.42 18.77 3.19
CA ALA A 435 18.27 17.99 2.29
C ALA A 435 18.10 16.47 2.49
N THR A 436 17.69 16.03 3.68
CA THR A 436 17.37 14.63 4.00
C THR A 436 15.93 14.27 3.58
N ALA A 437 15.04 15.26 3.43
CA ALA A 437 13.62 15.10 3.10
C ALA A 437 13.29 15.01 1.59
N ILE A 438 14.28 15.17 0.70
CA ILE A 438 14.09 15.09 -0.76
C ILE A 438 13.95 13.63 -1.24
N ALA A 439 14.22 12.63 -0.39
CA ALA A 439 13.77 11.26 -0.66
C ALA A 439 12.25 11.18 -0.43
N PRO A 440 11.45 10.63 -1.37
CA PRO A 440 10.01 10.49 -1.19
C PRO A 440 9.75 9.69 0.09
N ALA A 441 9.23 10.38 1.12
CA ALA A 441 8.88 9.77 2.38
C ALA A 441 7.86 8.64 2.14
N GLY A 442 8.26 7.41 2.46
CA GLY A 442 7.41 6.22 2.44
C GLY A 442 7.91 5.07 1.57
N THR A 443 8.57 5.34 0.44
CA THR A 443 8.82 4.27 -0.54
C THR A 443 10.20 3.60 -0.43
N ALA A 444 11.17 4.24 0.21
CA ALA A 444 12.55 3.76 0.18
C ALA A 444 12.78 2.47 0.97
N LEU A 445 13.31 1.45 0.28
CA LEU A 445 14.09 0.40 0.95
C LEU A 445 15.28 1.04 1.68
N PRO A 446 15.71 0.50 2.84
CA PRO A 446 16.81 1.09 3.60
C PRO A 446 18.08 1.20 2.73
N ALA A 447 18.60 2.42 2.60
CA ALA A 447 19.88 2.65 1.96
C ALA A 447 20.99 1.93 2.74
N PRO A 448 21.98 1.33 2.07
CA PRO A 448 23.10 0.69 2.75
C PRO A 448 23.90 1.74 3.52
N VAL A 449 23.95 1.60 4.84
CA VAL A 449 24.90 2.33 5.69
C VAL A 449 26.31 1.94 5.24
N LEU A 450 27.04 2.88 4.65
CA LEU A 450 28.47 2.75 4.41
C LEU A 450 29.18 2.74 5.77
N PRO A 451 30.11 1.81 6.04
CA PRO A 451 30.96 1.93 7.21
C PRO A 451 31.76 3.24 7.11
N PRO A 452 32.02 3.93 8.23
CA PRO A 452 32.91 5.09 8.21
C PRO A 452 34.25 4.67 7.61
N HIS A 453 34.73 5.44 6.64
CA HIS A 453 36.08 5.30 6.13
C HIS A 453 37.03 5.25 7.33
N ALA A 454 37.84 4.18 7.41
CA ALA A 454 38.94 4.13 8.35
C ALA A 454 39.80 5.39 8.14
N PRO A 455 40.22 6.08 9.21
CA PRO A 455 41.05 7.26 9.06
C PRO A 455 42.32 6.88 8.29
N ASP A 456 42.67 7.69 7.30
CA ASP A 456 43.84 7.53 6.46
C ASP A 456 45.07 7.20 7.32
N ALA A 457 45.73 6.09 6.97
CA ALA A 457 46.99 5.70 7.57
C ALA A 457 47.99 6.83 7.36
N VAL A 458 48.36 7.49 8.46
CA VAL A 458 49.44 8.48 8.50
C VAL A 458 50.71 7.81 8.01
N ALA A 459 51.27 8.34 6.92
CA ALA A 459 52.54 7.91 6.34
C ALA A 459 53.68 7.99 7.38
N PRO A 460 54.68 7.09 7.34
CA PRO A 460 55.78 7.13 8.30
C PRO A 460 56.70 8.32 8.02
N GLU A 461 57.03 9.08 9.07
CA GLU A 461 58.05 10.13 9.00
C GLU A 461 59.45 9.53 8.73
N PRO A 462 60.28 10.20 7.90
CA PRO A 462 61.66 9.79 7.68
C PRO A 462 62.57 10.44 8.73
N GLY A 463 63.09 9.66 9.69
CA GLY A 463 64.25 10.08 10.46
C GLY A 463 64.46 9.41 11.82
N ALA A 464 65.68 8.89 12.01
CA ALA A 464 66.34 8.47 13.27
C ALA A 464 66.14 6.99 13.71
N PRO A 465 67.09 6.40 14.45
CA PRO A 465 68.23 5.69 13.88
C PRO A 465 68.16 4.17 14.11
N VAL A 466 68.92 3.45 13.29
CA VAL A 466 69.14 2.00 13.36
C VAL A 466 69.89 1.65 14.64
N ASP A 467 69.32 0.75 15.44
CA ASP A 467 70.06 0.02 16.49
C ASP A 467 69.90 -1.50 16.24
N ARG A 468 71.03 -2.14 15.95
CA ARG A 468 71.32 -3.58 16.03
C ARG A 468 72.68 -3.66 16.75
N PRO A 469 73.03 -4.69 17.52
CA PRO A 469 72.59 -6.10 17.45
C PRO A 469 72.18 -6.64 18.85
N ASP A 470 71.62 -7.84 19.02
CA ASP A 470 72.38 -9.08 19.23
C ASP A 470 71.49 -10.32 19.08
N GLU A 471 71.87 -11.19 18.15
CA GLU A 471 71.63 -12.64 18.23
C GLU A 471 72.95 -13.28 18.68
N GLU A 472 73.02 -13.89 19.87
CA GLU A 472 73.86 -15.07 20.10
C GLU A 472 73.24 -16.00 21.16
N ARG A 473 72.80 -17.17 20.67
CA ARG A 473 72.97 -18.54 21.19
C ARG A 473 72.66 -18.86 22.66
N GLY A 474 71.73 -19.81 22.84
CA GLY A 474 71.56 -20.63 24.04
C GLY A 474 70.34 -21.52 23.93
#